data_AF-A0AAD3QX93-F1
#
_entry.id   AF-A0AAD3QX93-F1
#
_cell.length_a   1.000
_cell.length_b   1.000
_cell.length_c   1.000
_cell.angle_alpha   90.00
_cell.angle_beta   90.00
_cell.angle_gamma   90.00
#
_symmetry.space_group_name_H-M   'P 1'
#
loop_
_entity.id
_entity.type
_entity.pdbx_description
1 polymer ?
#
loop_
_entity_poly.entity_id
_entity_poly.type
_entity_poly.pdbx_seq_one_letter_code
_entity_poly.pdbx_strand_id
1 'polypeptide(L)'
;RQCVEYALKARPLRRYIPKNPYQYKFWYVVNSTGFEYIMFVLIMLNTLCLAVQHYGQSATFNYVMDILNMVFTAVFTVEMVLKLIAFKPR
;
A
#
# COMPACT_ATOMS: atom_id res chain seq x y z
N ARG A 1 12.53 -34.55 10.10
CA ARG A 1 12.60 -33.93 11.45
C ARG A 1 11.98 -32.52 11.48
N GLN A 2 12.25 -31.65 10.51
CA GLN A 2 11.70 -30.28 10.47
C GLN A 2 10.16 -30.17 10.53
N CYS A 3 9.41 -31.06 9.87
CA CYS A 3 7.94 -31.01 9.90
C CYS A 3 7.35 -31.32 11.29
N VAL A 4 7.95 -32.26 12.01
CA VAL A 4 7.56 -32.63 13.39
C VAL A 4 7.85 -31.46 14.34
N GLU A 5 9.00 -30.81 14.17
CA GLU A 5 9.38 -29.66 14.98
C GLU A 5 8.50 -28.43 14.70
N TYR A 6 8.13 -28.19 13.43
CA TYR A 6 7.17 -27.15 13.07
C TYR A 6 5.79 -27.42 13.68
N ALA A 7 5.29 -28.65 13.57
CA ALA A 7 3.99 -29.02 14.13
C ALA A 7 3.94 -28.83 15.66
N LEU A 8 5.02 -29.15 16.37
CA LEU A 8 5.11 -28.98 17.82
C LEU A 8 5.28 -27.51 18.26
N LYS A 9 5.87 -26.65 17.42
CA LYS A 9 6.18 -25.24 17.76
C LYS A 9 5.21 -24.22 17.13
N ALA A 10 4.32 -24.66 16.23
CA ALA A 10 3.42 -23.77 15.53
C ALA A 10 2.48 -23.03 16.49
N ARG A 11 2.33 -21.72 16.29
CA ARG A 11 1.38 -20.87 17.02
C ARG A 11 0.36 -20.30 16.04
N PRO A 12 -0.90 -20.09 16.47
CA PRO A 12 -1.93 -19.57 15.60
C PRO A 12 -1.57 -18.17 15.10
N LEU A 13 -1.71 -17.96 13.79
CA LEU A 13 -1.56 -16.63 13.18
C LEU A 13 -2.81 -15.81 13.47
N ARG A 14 -2.64 -14.56 13.94
CA ARG A 14 -3.76 -13.63 14.13
C ARG A 14 -4.24 -13.11 12.77
N ARG A 15 -5.40 -13.59 12.30
CA ARG A 15 -6.11 -13.01 11.14
C ARG A 15 -7.25 -12.13 11.66
N TYR A 16 -7.23 -10.84 11.34
CA TYR A 16 -8.31 -9.92 11.71
C TYR A 16 -9.44 -10.00 10.68
N ILE A 17 -10.66 -10.26 11.13
CA ILE A 17 -11.88 -10.26 10.29
C ILE A 17 -12.87 -9.26 10.93
N PRO A 18 -13.22 -8.16 10.26
CA PRO A 18 -14.14 -7.17 10.80
C PRO A 18 -15.58 -7.71 10.86
N LYS A 19 -16.32 -7.33 11.92
CA LYS A 19 -17.73 -7.72 12.10
C LYS A 19 -18.72 -6.77 11.43
N ASN A 20 -18.32 -5.50 11.24
CA ASN A 20 -19.19 -4.47 10.66
C ASN A 20 -19.20 -4.58 9.12
N PRO A 21 -20.38 -4.51 8.46
CA PRO A 21 -20.49 -4.70 7.00
C PRO A 21 -19.75 -3.61 6.21
N TYR A 22 -19.81 -2.36 6.67
CA TYR A 22 -19.07 -1.25 6.05
C TYR A 22 -17.56 -1.45 6.15
N GLN A 23 -17.06 -1.85 7.32
CA GLN A 23 -15.63 -2.13 7.54
C GLN A 23 -15.17 -3.35 6.74
N TYR A 24 -16.03 -4.37 6.61
CA TYR A 24 -15.76 -5.55 5.79
C TYR A 24 -15.56 -5.21 4.32
N LYS A 25 -16.36 -4.29 3.77
CA LYS A 25 -16.20 -3.83 2.38
C LYS A 25 -14.83 -3.18 2.16
N PHE A 26 -14.40 -2.30 3.06
CA PHE A 26 -13.06 -1.70 3.00
C PHE A 26 -11.94 -2.73 3.19
N TRP A 27 -12.09 -3.63 4.16
CA TRP A 27 -11.13 -4.70 4.41
C TRP A 27 -10.99 -5.64 3.20
N TYR A 28 -12.09 -5.97 2.53
CA TYR A 28 -12.08 -6.78 1.33
C TYR A 28 -11.33 -6.11 0.17
N VAL A 29 -11.56 -4.80 -0.05
CA VAL A 29 -10.86 -4.03 -1.08
C VAL A 29 -9.36 -3.97 -0.80
N VAL A 30 -8.98 -3.63 0.44
CA VAL A 30 -7.57 -3.48 0.85
C VAL A 30 -6.81 -4.81 0.85
N ASN A 31 -7.48 -5.92 1.17
CA ASN A 31 -6.90 -7.27 1.13
C ASN A 31 -7.01 -7.91 -0.27
N SER A 32 -7.49 -7.20 -1.29
CA SER A 32 -7.56 -7.74 -2.64
C SER A 32 -6.17 -7.73 -3.30
N THR A 33 -5.83 -8.79 -4.03
CA THR A 33 -4.57 -8.88 -4.78
C THR A 33 -4.45 -7.78 -5.83
N GLY A 34 -5.56 -7.37 -6.45
CA GLY A 34 -5.59 -6.26 -7.41
C GLY A 34 -5.15 -4.94 -6.78
N PHE A 35 -5.61 -4.64 -5.57
CA PHE A 35 -5.17 -3.45 -4.83
C PHE A 35 -3.67 -3.50 -4.51
N GLU A 36 -3.15 -4.65 -4.09
CA GLU A 36 -1.72 -4.84 -3.84
C GLU A 36 -0.87 -4.57 -5.09
N TYR A 37 -1.27 -5.08 -6.26
CA TYR A 37 -0.57 -4.81 -7.52
C TYR A 37 -0.62 -3.34 -7.94
N ILE A 38 -1.77 -2.68 -7.77
CA ILE A 38 -1.90 -1.25 -8.07
C ILE A 38 -0.92 -0.43 -7.22
N MET A 39 -0.87 -0.71 -5.91
CA MET A 39 0.07 -0.03 -5.01
C MET A 39 1.52 -0.29 -5.39
N PHE A 40 1.85 -1.52 -5.78
CA PHE A 40 3.20 -1.86 -6.23
C PHE A 40 3.61 -1.09 -7.50
N VAL A 41 2.72 -1.02 -8.49
CA VAL A 41 2.96 -0.23 -9.71
C VAL A 41 3.12 1.26 -9.40
N LEU A 42 2.30 1.81 -8.50
CA LEU A 42 2.42 3.21 -8.08
C LEU A 42 3.76 3.50 -7.39
N ILE A 43 4.28 2.59 -6.57
CA ILE A 43 5.61 2.71 -5.97
C ILE A 43 6.69 2.75 -7.06
N MET A 44 6.60 1.85 -8.05
CA MET A 44 7.54 1.82 -9.17
C MET A 44 7.48 3.08 -10.03
N LEU A 45 6.28 3.62 -10.28
CA LEU A 45 6.15 4.88 -11.03
C LEU A 45 6.72 6.07 -10.25
N ASN A 46 6.47 6.14 -8.94
CA ASN A 46 7.02 7.20 -8.08
C ASN A 46 8.56 7.16 -8.06
N THR A 47 9.16 5.97 -7.92
CA THR A 47 10.63 5.85 -7.95
C THR A 47 11.22 6.21 -9.31
N LEU A 48 10.54 5.89 -10.42
CA LEU A 48 10.93 6.33 -11.76
C LEU A 48 10.83 7.85 -11.91
N CYS A 49 9.75 8.48 -11.43
CA CYS A 49 9.60 9.94 -11.43
C CYS A 49 10.74 10.63 -10.68
N LEU A 50 11.15 10.09 -9.54
CA LEU A 50 12.31 10.59 -8.78
C LEU A 50 13.63 10.34 -9.53
N ALA A 51 13.78 9.20 -10.22
CA ALA A 51 15.00 8.86 -10.94
C ALA A 51 15.23 9.69 -12.21
N VAL A 52 14.16 10.15 -12.86
CA VAL A 52 14.23 10.97 -14.10
C VAL A 52 14.52 12.44 -13.80
N GLN A 53 14.37 12.90 -12.55
CA GLN A 53 14.72 14.27 -12.18
C GLN A 53 16.22 14.51 -12.38
N HIS A 54 16.55 15.57 -13.12
CA HIS A 54 17.93 15.95 -13.43
C HIS A 54 18.11 17.47 -13.33
N TYR A 55 19.35 17.90 -13.09
CA TYR A 55 19.68 19.33 -13.03
C TYR A 55 19.48 19.98 -14.42
N GLY A 56 18.90 21.18 -14.47
CA GLY A 56 18.64 21.92 -15.71
C GLY A 56 17.34 21.55 -16.44
N GLN A 57 16.33 20.99 -15.74
CA GLN A 57 15.03 20.67 -16.33
C GLN A 57 14.23 21.92 -16.73
N SER A 58 13.40 21.78 -17.77
CA SER A 58 12.49 22.85 -18.20
C SER A 58 11.45 23.11 -17.11
N ALA A 59 11.00 24.37 -17.00
CA ALA A 59 10.03 24.77 -15.98
C ALA A 59 8.73 23.95 -16.04
N THR A 60 8.27 23.60 -17.26
CA THR A 60 7.09 22.75 -17.47
C THR A 60 7.30 21.34 -16.94
N PHE A 61 8.49 20.75 -17.12
CA PHE A 61 8.79 19.41 -16.63
C PHE A 61 8.81 19.35 -15.11
N ASN A 62 9.45 20.34 -14.47
CA ASN A 62 9.47 20.45 -13.01
C ASN A 62 8.06 20.57 -12.42
N TYR A 63 7.19 21.38 -13.04
CA TYR A 63 5.80 21.54 -12.59
C TYR A 63 5.01 20.22 -12.66
N VAL A 64 5.17 19.45 -13.75
CA VAL A 64 4.51 18.14 -13.88
C VAL A 64 5.04 17.15 -12.85
N MET A 65 6.35 17.13 -12.61
CA MET A 65 6.94 16.23 -11.61
C MET A 65 6.48 16.54 -10.19
N ASP A 66 6.33 17.82 -9.84
CA ASP A 66 5.81 18.24 -8.54
C ASP A 66 4.34 17.81 -8.34
N ILE A 67 3.51 17.96 -9.37
CA ILE A 67 2.12 17.46 -9.35
C ILE A 67 2.10 15.93 -9.16
N LEU A 68 2.92 15.20 -9.91
CA LEU A 68 2.97 13.73 -9.80
C LEU A 68 3.39 13.28 -8.40
N ASN A 69 4.41 13.91 -7.82
CA ASN A 69 4.85 13.62 -6.45
C ASN A 69 3.72 13.88 -5.44
N MET A 70 3.03 15.01 -5.54
CA MET A 70 1.88 15.33 -4.69
C MET A 70 0.74 14.30 -4.83
N VAL A 71 0.44 13.87 -6.06
CA VAL A 71 -0.58 12.84 -6.34
C VAL A 71 -0.17 11.50 -5.74
N PHE A 72 1.08 11.07 -5.90
CA PHE A 72 1.56 9.82 -5.30
C PHE A 72 1.43 9.88 -3.77
N THR A 73 1.87 10.97 -3.14
CA THR A 73 1.73 11.16 -1.69
C THR A 73 0.27 11.10 -1.24
N ALA A 74 -0.65 11.76 -1.96
CA ALA A 74 -2.07 11.71 -1.66
C ALA A 74 -2.63 10.28 -1.74
N VAL A 75 -2.27 9.52 -2.79
CA VAL A 75 -2.74 8.14 -2.96
C VAL A 75 -2.20 7.22 -1.85
N PHE A 76 -0.92 7.33 -1.49
CA PHE A 76 -0.36 6.57 -0.37
C PHE A 76 -1.00 6.95 0.97
N THR A 77 -1.35 8.23 1.15
CA THR A 77 -2.05 8.70 2.36
C THR A 77 -3.46 8.11 2.45
N VAL A 78 -4.21 8.12 1.34
CA VAL A 78 -5.55 7.51 1.29
C VAL A 78 -5.47 6.01 1.56
N GLU A 79 -4.49 5.32 0.98
CA GLU A 79 -4.25 3.90 1.24
C GLU A 79 -4.01 3.61 2.72
N MET A 80 -3.19 4.43 3.38
CA MET A 80 -2.88 4.31 4.79
C MET A 80 -4.14 4.51 5.66
N VAL A 81 -4.96 5.50 5.33
CA VAL A 81 -6.26 5.76 6.00
C VAL A 81 -7.22 4.58 5.81
N LEU A 82 -7.33 4.04 4.60
CA LEU A 82 -8.16 2.87 4.31
C LEU A 82 -7.72 1.65 5.12
N LYS A 83 -6.40 1.41 5.22
CA LYS A 83 -5.83 0.36 6.07
C LYS A 83 -6.13 0.58 7.56
N LEU A 84 -6.02 1.80 8.07
CA LEU A 84 -6.35 2.12 9.45
C LEU A 84 -7.83 1.84 9.77
N ILE A 85 -8.74 2.23 8.89
CA ILE A 85 -10.18 1.96 9.05
C ILE A 85 -10.46 0.46 8.96
N ALA A 86 -9.83 -0.24 8.02
CA ALA A 86 -10.00 -1.67 7.82
C ALA A 86 -9.50 -2.49 9.02
N PHE A 87 -8.30 -2.18 9.53
CA PHE A 87 -7.67 -2.98 10.59
C PHE A 87 -7.94 -2.51 12.01
N LYS A 88 -8.57 -1.33 12.18
CA LYS A 88 -8.86 -0.62 13.45
C LYS A 88 -7.73 -0.76 14.49
N PRO A 89 -6.93 0.30 14.75
CA PRO A 89 -5.85 0.22 15.72
C PRO A 89 -6.38 -0.31 17.06
N ARG A 90 -5.78 -1.39 17.55
CA ARG A 90 -6.03 -1.99 18.86
C ARG A 90 -4.89 -1.65 19.79
#